data_AF-A0A2Z4MFF7-F1
#
_entry.id   AF-A0A2Z4MFF7-F1
#
_cell.length_a   1.000
_cell.length_b   1.000
_cell.length_c   1.000
_cell.angle_alpha   90.00
_cell.angle_beta   90.00
_cell.angle_gamma   90.00
#
_symmetry.space_group_name_H-M   'P 1'
#
loop_
_entity.id
_entity.type
_entity.pdbx_description
1 polymer ?
#
loop_
_entity_poly.entity_id
_entity_poly.type
_entity_poly.pdbx_seq_one_letter_code
_entity_poly.pdbx_strand_id
1 'polypeptide(L)'
;MDQVRLDYLIRILQEEVRNGRIQIADSETIDAFMRIAYLPDGKSVDSSTVDGRIRALALTVEIGKYQQQLLEVPLRESQEQYFNILEHFFGNPYREMKRYNVTPHEVAVSMSQTPDIVKSFQNHIESFESGLRELWGYYAPIIQAHVRQLKGIRSIFGGDIFPSYIHNIAHSSGLYIDTIILPDPLLRSCTFFKAMPADRAFYYLSKHALNALQYKDLALADVDVPIVIIAPDSTYLDENGWDILSNVSQQNVTSHINKMFNKRYSTTEQIEDFLQGIHTTEDLLKSINDTNRLLFDTAWTNEPLELQIQRWQQNNPVHVQNSGIGNQLGFQVVGRMMQANDLVARSLQFDGTPIIDAPTSWQYLLWKYEYDAQQNTRPELLTKDVLVSNALTNINLPIIGNLTDTSIIQLRKEGALQELRDIIAKGIDDVSHSTEDSFNIVTEHVISNLKEVFDEHQKTINDLNIRQKKFYGLDLLPLLVSGGLGIAAACTGNPLITSLAAVSTTVFGAPSVKEVLKTGTELSKVRQEVTKSPVGILIKHSR
;
A
#
# COMPACT_ATOMS: atom_id res chain seq x y z
N MET A 1 36.97 -15.82 5.21
CA MET A 1 35.96 -16.65 5.89
C MET A 1 36.68 -17.46 6.93
N ASP A 2 36.28 -17.37 8.20
CA ASP A 2 36.90 -18.17 9.25
C ASP A 2 36.53 -19.67 9.12
N GLN A 3 37.28 -20.52 9.82
CA GLN A 3 37.15 -21.98 9.74
C GLN A 3 35.78 -22.48 10.23
N VAL A 4 35.27 -21.91 11.33
CA VAL A 4 33.98 -22.31 11.92
C VAL A 4 32.83 -22.05 10.95
N ARG A 5 32.87 -20.90 10.26
CA ARG A 5 31.91 -20.52 9.24
C ARG A 5 31.96 -21.46 8.04
N LEU A 6 33.15 -21.81 7.59
CA LEU A 6 33.32 -22.74 6.48
C LEU A 6 32.78 -24.12 6.82
N ASP A 7 33.10 -24.66 8.00
CA ASP A 7 32.63 -25.96 8.45
C ASP A 7 31.10 -26.02 8.51
N TYR A 8 30.48 -24.97 9.05
CA TYR A 8 29.02 -24.84 9.07
C TYR A 8 28.42 -24.85 7.66
N LEU A 9 28.94 -24.03 6.75
CA LEU A 9 28.44 -23.89 5.37
C LEU A 9 28.54 -25.19 4.58
N ILE A 10 29.65 -25.92 4.71
CA ILE A 10 29.84 -27.19 4.02
C ILE A 10 28.93 -28.27 4.60
N ARG A 11 28.75 -28.31 5.93
CA ARG A 11 27.86 -29.26 6.58
C ARG A 11 26.41 -29.09 6.11
N ILE A 12 25.89 -27.86 6.05
CA ILE A 12 24.51 -27.63 5.57
C ILE A 12 24.37 -27.99 4.09
N LEU A 13 25.37 -27.67 3.25
CA LEU A 13 25.33 -28.03 1.83
C LEU A 13 25.28 -29.55 1.65
N GLN A 14 26.13 -30.29 2.35
CA GLN A 14 26.15 -31.75 2.29
C GLN A 14 24.84 -32.38 2.79
N GLU A 15 24.22 -31.83 3.83
CA GLU A 15 22.92 -32.28 4.33
C GLU A 15 21.81 -32.08 3.28
N GLU A 16 21.75 -30.90 2.66
CA GLU A 16 20.74 -30.56 1.65
C GLU A 16 20.90 -31.36 0.35
N VAL A 17 22.14 -31.62 -0.08
CA VAL A 17 22.43 -32.52 -1.21
C VAL A 17 22.05 -33.97 -0.87
N ARG A 18 22.40 -34.45 0.33
CA ARG A 18 22.05 -35.82 0.78
C ARG A 18 20.54 -36.02 0.87
N ASN A 19 19.80 -34.99 1.29
CA ASN A 19 18.35 -35.00 1.39
C ASN A 19 17.66 -34.77 0.04
N GLY A 20 18.41 -34.61 -1.06
CA GLY A 20 17.87 -34.43 -2.41
C GLY A 20 17.19 -33.07 -2.65
N ARG A 21 17.32 -32.11 -1.73
CA ARG A 21 16.76 -30.76 -1.84
C ARG A 21 17.56 -29.87 -2.79
N ILE A 22 18.83 -30.22 -3.01
CA ILE A 22 19.71 -29.57 -3.98
C ILE A 22 20.22 -30.61 -4.96
N GLN A 23 20.03 -30.31 -6.24
CA GLN A 23 20.61 -31.08 -7.34
C GLN A 23 21.68 -30.23 -8.02
N ILE A 24 22.93 -30.71 -7.98
CA ILE A 24 24.04 -30.08 -8.68
C ILE A 24 24.04 -30.64 -10.10
N ALA A 25 23.70 -29.81 -11.08
CA ALA A 25 23.63 -30.23 -12.49
C ALA A 25 24.95 -30.05 -13.26
N ASP A 26 25.82 -29.16 -12.77
CA ASP A 26 27.10 -28.86 -13.39
C ASP A 26 28.18 -29.88 -12.98
N SER A 27 28.79 -30.55 -13.96
CA SER A 27 29.79 -31.60 -13.71
C SER A 27 31.03 -31.09 -13.00
N GLU A 28 31.49 -29.87 -13.31
CA GLU A 28 32.65 -29.27 -12.65
C GLU A 28 32.39 -28.99 -11.16
N THR A 29 31.16 -28.55 -10.83
CA THR A 29 30.72 -28.33 -9.45
C THR A 29 30.55 -29.65 -8.69
N ILE A 30 30.08 -30.72 -9.36
CA ILE A 30 30.06 -32.07 -8.77
C ILE A 30 31.48 -32.53 -8.42
N ASP A 31 32.42 -32.41 -9.35
CA ASP A 31 33.81 -32.80 -9.12
C ASP A 31 34.43 -31.98 -7.97
N ALA A 32 34.18 -30.67 -7.93
CA ALA A 32 34.64 -29.81 -6.85
C ALA A 32 34.02 -30.21 -5.50
N PHE A 33 32.74 -30.61 -5.48
CA PHE A 33 32.06 -31.07 -4.27
C PHE A 33 32.63 -32.40 -3.76
N MET A 34 32.98 -33.32 -4.65
CA MET A 34 33.58 -34.61 -4.31
C MET A 34 35.02 -34.50 -3.80
N ARG A 35 35.72 -33.40 -4.09
CA ARG A 35 37.10 -33.14 -3.64
C ARG A 35 37.20 -32.55 -2.23
N ILE A 36 36.09 -32.19 -1.60
CA ILE A 36 36.08 -31.62 -0.25
C ILE A 36 36.68 -32.64 0.72
N ALA A 37 37.78 -32.26 1.37
CA ALA A 37 38.47 -33.08 2.37
C ALA A 37 38.31 -32.50 3.77
N TYR A 38 38.56 -33.32 4.77
CA TYR A 38 38.59 -32.93 6.18
C TYR A 38 40.03 -32.95 6.71
N LEU A 39 40.31 -32.08 7.67
CA LEU A 39 41.55 -32.05 8.43
C LEU A 39 41.71 -33.34 9.26
N PRO A 40 42.91 -33.61 9.81
CA PRO A 40 43.17 -34.83 10.60
C PRO A 40 42.26 -35.04 11.82
N ASP A 41 41.57 -33.99 12.27
CA ASP A 41 40.57 -34.07 13.34
C ASP A 41 39.27 -34.77 12.92
N GLY A 42 39.10 -35.03 11.62
CA GLY A 42 37.92 -35.65 11.02
C GLY A 42 36.63 -34.83 11.14
N LYS A 43 36.75 -33.55 11.52
CA LYS A 43 35.61 -32.66 11.81
C LYS A 43 35.67 -31.37 11.01
N SER A 44 36.84 -30.74 10.96
CA SER A 44 37.04 -29.46 10.30
C SER A 44 37.34 -29.68 8.82
N VAL A 45 36.77 -28.87 7.94
CA VAL A 45 36.95 -28.96 6.49
C VAL A 45 38.30 -28.35 6.11
N ASP A 46 39.08 -29.03 5.27
CA ASP A 46 40.31 -28.45 4.73
C ASP A 46 39.96 -27.34 3.74
N SER A 47 40.17 -26.09 4.16
CA SER A 47 39.83 -24.91 3.37
C SER A 47 40.51 -24.84 1.99
N SER A 48 41.67 -25.51 1.83
CA SER A 48 42.40 -25.57 0.55
C SER A 48 41.71 -26.45 -0.49
N THR A 49 40.81 -27.33 -0.05
CA THR A 49 40.06 -28.26 -0.92
C THR A 49 38.69 -27.73 -1.33
N VAL A 50 38.24 -26.61 -0.76
CA VAL A 50 36.93 -26.01 -1.03
C VAL A 50 37.04 -24.87 -2.05
N ASP A 51 36.62 -25.17 -3.28
CA ASP A 51 36.52 -24.21 -4.40
C ASP A 51 35.53 -23.06 -4.11
N GLY A 52 35.76 -21.90 -4.73
CA GLY A 52 34.85 -20.75 -4.69
C GLY A 52 33.41 -21.06 -5.11
N ARG A 53 33.21 -21.98 -6.07
CA ARG A 53 31.87 -22.42 -6.50
C ARG A 53 31.11 -23.15 -5.38
N ILE A 54 31.80 -24.02 -4.65
CA ILE A 54 31.22 -24.73 -3.50
C ILE A 54 30.89 -23.75 -2.38
N ARG A 55 31.76 -22.76 -2.13
CA ARG A 55 31.49 -21.70 -1.16
C ARG A 55 30.26 -20.88 -1.54
N ALA A 56 30.14 -20.48 -2.81
CA ALA A 56 29.00 -19.73 -3.33
C ALA A 56 27.69 -20.55 -3.27
N LEU A 57 27.76 -21.83 -3.63
CA LEU A 57 26.62 -22.75 -3.52
C LEU A 57 26.20 -22.91 -2.06
N ALA A 58 27.14 -23.17 -1.14
CA ALA A 58 26.86 -23.31 0.29
C ALA A 58 26.24 -22.04 0.90
N LEU A 59 26.70 -20.85 0.49
CA LEU A 59 26.06 -19.58 0.88
C LEU A 59 24.63 -19.47 0.35
N THR A 60 24.39 -19.90 -0.89
CA THR A 60 23.04 -19.91 -1.48
C THR A 60 22.11 -20.85 -0.70
N VAL A 61 22.61 -22.03 -0.30
CA VAL A 61 21.87 -22.98 0.56
C VAL A 61 21.47 -22.34 1.88
N GLU A 62 22.42 -21.66 2.51
CA GLU A 62 22.16 -20.98 3.77
C GLU A 62 21.10 -19.90 3.63
N ILE A 63 21.21 -19.04 2.61
CA ILE A 63 20.24 -17.99 2.33
C ILE A 63 18.85 -18.60 2.14
N GLY A 64 18.74 -19.70 1.38
CA GLY A 64 17.49 -20.42 1.18
C GLY A 64 16.92 -20.99 2.48
N LYS A 65 17.75 -21.61 3.32
CA LYS A 65 17.33 -22.16 4.63
C LYS A 65 16.89 -21.06 5.58
N TYR A 66 17.62 -19.94 5.64
CA TYR A 66 17.24 -18.78 6.43
C TYR A 66 15.92 -18.19 5.94
N GLN A 67 15.71 -18.06 4.63
CA GLN A 67 14.42 -17.66 4.07
C GLN A 67 13.28 -18.59 4.49
N GLN A 68 13.48 -19.90 4.46
CA GLN A 68 12.47 -20.87 4.91
C GLN A 68 12.13 -20.67 6.39
N GLN A 69 13.12 -20.48 7.25
CA GLN A 69 12.90 -20.20 8.68
C GLN A 69 12.10 -18.92 8.91
N LEU A 70 12.35 -17.86 8.13
CA LEU A 70 11.55 -16.63 8.22
C LEU A 70 10.09 -16.86 7.83
N LEU A 71 9.83 -17.75 6.88
CA LEU A 71 8.48 -18.06 6.40
C LEU A 71 7.70 -18.99 7.34
N GLU A 72 8.37 -19.67 8.27
CA GLU A 72 7.72 -20.48 9.32
C GLU A 72 6.93 -19.61 10.30
N VAL A 73 7.34 -18.35 10.50
CA VAL A 73 6.59 -17.37 11.31
C VAL A 73 5.48 -16.76 10.44
N PRO A 74 4.20 -16.87 10.82
CA PRO A 74 3.10 -16.33 10.01
C PRO A 74 3.18 -14.81 9.87
N LEU A 75 2.98 -14.27 8.66
CA LEU A 75 2.92 -12.82 8.42
C LEU A 75 1.92 -12.12 9.38
N ARG A 76 0.78 -12.76 9.64
CA ARG A 76 -0.28 -12.25 10.52
C ARG A 76 0.22 -11.97 11.94
N GLU A 77 1.14 -12.78 12.45
CA GLU A 77 1.71 -12.58 13.79
C GLU A 77 2.40 -11.22 13.90
N SER A 78 3.19 -10.85 12.88
CA SER A 78 3.86 -9.54 12.86
C SER A 78 2.85 -8.36 12.92
N GLN A 79 1.74 -8.48 12.19
CA GLN A 79 0.70 -7.47 12.15
C GLN A 79 -0.07 -7.39 13.48
N GLU A 80 -0.40 -8.54 14.07
CA GLU A 80 -1.06 -8.61 15.38
C GLU A 80 -0.20 -7.97 16.48
N GLN A 81 1.10 -8.28 16.52
CA GLN A 81 2.00 -7.65 17.50
C GLN A 81 2.08 -6.13 17.33
N TYR A 82 2.17 -5.65 16.10
CA TYR A 82 2.16 -4.22 15.81
C TYR A 82 0.87 -3.54 16.30
N PHE A 83 -0.30 -4.09 15.96
CA PHE A 83 -1.58 -3.52 16.39
C PHE A 83 -1.84 -3.67 17.90
N ASN A 84 -1.27 -4.69 18.55
CA ASN A 84 -1.32 -4.82 20.02
C ASN A 84 -0.57 -3.67 20.70
N ILE A 85 0.58 -3.26 20.17
CA ILE A 85 1.32 -2.09 20.65
C ILE A 85 0.49 -0.82 20.45
N LEU A 86 -0.09 -0.62 19.27
CA LEU A 86 -0.96 0.53 19.01
C LEU A 86 -2.17 0.57 19.96
N GLU A 87 -2.84 -0.56 20.18
CA GLU A 87 -3.97 -0.65 21.11
C GLU A 87 -3.57 -0.40 22.56
N HIS A 88 -2.40 -0.87 22.98
CA HIS A 88 -1.88 -0.66 24.32
C HIS A 88 -1.73 0.83 24.64
N PHE A 89 -1.13 1.60 23.72
CA PHE A 89 -0.86 3.02 23.93
C PHE A 89 -2.02 3.94 23.51
N PHE A 90 -2.70 3.62 22.40
CA PHE A 90 -3.65 4.51 21.74
C PHE A 90 -5.08 3.94 21.64
N GLY A 91 -5.34 2.72 22.09
CA GLY A 91 -6.65 2.06 21.97
C GLY A 91 -7.78 2.79 22.71
N ASN A 92 -7.49 3.34 23.91
CA ASN A 92 -8.46 4.16 24.65
C ASN A 92 -8.82 5.45 23.88
N PRO A 93 -7.84 6.32 23.52
CA PRO A 93 -8.09 7.47 22.66
C PRO A 93 -8.82 7.12 21.35
N TYR A 94 -8.45 6.01 20.71
CA TYR A 94 -9.08 5.54 19.48
C TYR A 94 -10.55 5.17 19.66
N ARG A 95 -10.92 4.48 20.74
CA ARG A 95 -12.33 4.16 21.03
C ARG A 95 -13.17 5.41 21.26
N GLU A 96 -12.66 6.38 22.02
CA GLU A 96 -13.36 7.65 22.24
C GLU A 96 -13.43 8.48 20.95
N MET A 97 -12.38 8.45 20.11
CA MET A 97 -12.38 9.06 18.77
C MET A 97 -13.55 8.54 17.93
N LYS A 98 -13.71 7.22 17.84
CA LYS A 98 -14.82 6.59 17.10
C LYS A 98 -16.17 6.89 17.74
N ARG A 99 -16.26 6.92 19.07
CA ARG A 99 -17.49 7.19 19.82
C ARG A 99 -18.04 8.61 19.59
N TYR A 100 -17.16 9.61 19.55
CA TYR A 100 -17.56 11.00 19.33
C TYR A 100 -17.50 11.45 17.86
N ASN A 101 -17.12 10.54 16.95
CA ASN A 101 -16.98 10.82 15.53
C ASN A 101 -16.05 12.02 15.24
N VAL A 102 -14.92 12.07 15.93
CA VAL A 102 -13.87 13.06 15.75
C VAL A 102 -12.69 12.46 14.98
N THR A 103 -11.87 13.30 14.37
CA THR A 103 -10.74 12.90 13.55
C THR A 103 -9.48 12.59 14.38
N PRO A 104 -8.53 11.80 13.85
CA PRO A 104 -7.21 11.63 14.48
C PRO A 104 -6.48 12.96 14.76
N HIS A 105 -6.67 13.96 13.90
CA HIS A 105 -6.11 15.29 14.07
C HIS A 105 -6.63 15.97 15.36
N GLU A 106 -7.96 16.01 15.54
CA GLU A 106 -8.59 16.69 16.69
C GLU A 106 -8.18 16.04 18.03
N VAL A 107 -8.13 14.70 18.08
CA VAL A 107 -7.69 13.97 19.26
C VAL A 107 -6.22 14.23 19.56
N ALA A 108 -5.37 14.21 18.53
CA ALA A 108 -3.94 14.49 18.70
C ALA A 108 -3.68 15.92 19.19
N VAL A 109 -4.44 16.92 18.71
CA VAL A 109 -4.37 18.30 19.22
C VAL A 109 -4.69 18.32 20.72
N SER A 110 -5.80 17.71 21.12
CA SER A 110 -6.21 17.65 22.53
C SER A 110 -5.16 16.96 23.42
N MET A 111 -4.61 15.82 22.98
CA MET A 111 -3.59 15.07 23.70
C MET A 111 -2.29 15.87 23.84
N SER A 112 -1.83 16.52 22.77
CA SER A 112 -0.59 17.32 22.76
C SER A 112 -0.67 18.60 23.60
N GLN A 113 -1.87 19.12 23.85
CA GLN A 113 -2.09 20.29 24.69
C GLN A 113 -2.26 19.94 26.18
N THR A 114 -2.29 18.65 26.54
CA THR A 114 -2.47 18.20 27.92
C THR A 114 -1.10 17.97 28.58
N PRO A 115 -0.67 18.83 29.53
CA PRO A 115 0.71 18.81 30.04
C PRO A 115 1.13 17.48 30.69
N ASP A 116 0.23 16.83 31.43
CA ASP A 116 0.53 15.56 32.11
C ASP A 116 0.77 14.42 31.12
N ILE A 117 0.04 14.41 30.00
CA ILE A 117 0.21 13.39 28.95
C ILE A 117 1.54 13.62 28.23
N VAL A 118 1.86 14.86 27.85
CA VAL A 118 3.13 15.21 27.21
C VAL A 118 4.31 14.88 28.11
N LYS A 119 4.22 15.18 29.42
CA LYS A 119 5.25 14.83 30.39
C LYS A 119 5.42 13.31 30.52
N SER A 120 4.32 12.56 30.53
CA SER A 120 4.37 11.10 30.53
C SER A 120 5.08 10.56 29.27
N PHE A 121 4.75 11.11 28.10
CA PHE A 121 5.42 10.77 26.85
C PHE A 121 6.92 11.04 26.91
N GLN A 122 7.34 12.22 27.35
CA GLN A 122 8.76 12.57 27.50
C GLN A 122 9.54 11.59 28.39
N ASN A 123 8.92 11.12 29.48
CA ASN A 123 9.57 10.19 30.41
C ASN A 123 9.78 8.78 29.83
N HIS A 124 9.02 8.39 28.79
CA HIS A 124 9.03 7.01 28.26
C HIS A 124 9.46 6.93 26.79
N ILE A 125 9.83 8.06 26.18
CA ILE A 125 10.11 8.18 24.74
C ILE A 125 11.25 7.27 24.26
N GLU A 126 12.33 7.15 25.05
CA GLU A 126 13.48 6.30 24.71
C GLU A 126 13.11 4.81 24.79
N SER A 127 12.37 4.41 25.82
CA SER A 127 11.88 3.04 25.97
C SER A 127 10.92 2.68 24.85
N PHE A 128 10.08 3.62 24.43
CA PHE A 128 9.16 3.44 23.31
C PHE A 128 9.92 3.25 21.99
N GLU A 129 10.90 4.11 21.69
CA GLU A 129 11.73 3.98 20.48
C GLU A 129 12.50 2.65 20.47
N SER A 130 13.12 2.29 21.61
CA SER A 130 13.86 1.03 21.74
C SER A 130 12.98 -0.19 21.50
N GLY A 131 11.79 -0.24 22.12
CA GLY A 131 10.86 -1.36 21.93
C GLY A 131 10.35 -1.47 20.49
N LEU A 132 10.15 -0.34 19.80
CA LEU A 132 9.76 -0.34 18.40
C LEU A 132 10.87 -0.84 17.47
N ARG A 133 12.13 -0.46 17.75
CA ARG A 133 13.29 -0.97 17.02
C ARG A 133 13.51 -2.46 17.25
N GLU A 134 13.29 -2.96 18.47
CA GLU A 134 13.35 -4.38 18.79
C GLU A 134 12.28 -5.18 18.02
N LEU A 135 11.03 -4.71 18.05
CA LEU A 135 9.93 -5.31 17.29
C LEU A 135 10.30 -5.44 15.81
N TRP A 136 10.75 -4.36 15.19
CA TRP A 136 11.07 -4.35 13.77
C TRP A 136 12.38 -5.04 13.43
N GLY A 137 13.35 -5.06 14.33
CA GLY A 137 14.57 -5.86 14.18
C GLY A 137 14.25 -7.35 14.03
N TYR A 138 13.21 -7.84 14.71
CA TYR A 138 12.74 -9.22 14.58
C TYR A 138 11.80 -9.42 13.37
N TYR A 139 10.76 -8.59 13.21
CA TYR A 139 9.71 -8.82 12.21
C TYR A 139 9.98 -8.28 10.82
N ALA A 140 10.87 -7.29 10.62
CA ALA A 140 11.10 -6.72 9.28
C ALA A 140 11.61 -7.77 8.26
N PRO A 141 12.58 -8.65 8.60
CA PRO A 141 13.02 -9.71 7.69
C PRO A 141 11.90 -10.72 7.37
N ILE A 142 11.05 -11.02 8.35
CA ILE A 142 9.89 -11.93 8.21
C ILE A 142 8.90 -11.33 7.21
N ILE A 143 8.50 -10.08 7.40
CA ILE A 143 7.59 -9.37 6.48
C ILE A 143 8.18 -9.35 5.07
N GLN A 144 9.46 -9.01 4.94
CA GLN A 144 10.13 -8.98 3.63
C GLN A 144 10.12 -10.35 2.94
N ALA A 145 10.34 -11.43 3.68
CA ALA A 145 10.28 -12.79 3.12
C ALA A 145 8.87 -13.13 2.61
N HIS A 146 7.83 -12.85 3.40
CA HIS A 146 6.43 -13.11 3.01
C HIS A 146 5.97 -12.25 1.84
N VAL A 147 6.24 -10.94 1.87
CA VAL A 147 5.81 -10.01 0.81
C VAL A 147 6.36 -10.41 -0.56
N ARG A 148 7.60 -10.90 -0.61
CA ARG A 148 8.22 -11.39 -1.85
C ARG A 148 7.52 -12.62 -2.43
N GLN A 149 6.81 -13.39 -1.61
CA GLN A 149 6.04 -14.56 -2.05
C GLN A 149 4.58 -14.23 -2.42
N LEU A 150 4.11 -13.04 -2.07
CA LEU A 150 2.76 -12.62 -2.43
C LEU A 150 2.61 -12.56 -3.95
N LYS A 151 1.46 -13.04 -4.41
CA LYS A 151 1.03 -12.92 -5.80
C LYS A 151 0.15 -11.70 -5.95
N GLY A 152 0.14 -11.14 -7.15
CA GLY A 152 -0.73 -10.02 -7.49
C GLY A 152 -0.05 -8.65 -7.39
N ILE A 153 -0.86 -7.61 -7.52
CA ILE A 153 -0.37 -6.22 -7.61
C ILE A 153 -0.10 -5.69 -6.20
N ARG A 154 1.15 -5.32 -5.93
CA ARG A 154 1.56 -4.70 -4.67
C ARG A 154 1.80 -3.22 -4.87
N SER A 155 1.29 -2.39 -3.97
CA SER A 155 1.60 -0.96 -3.97
C SER A 155 2.23 -0.51 -2.67
N ILE A 156 3.25 0.34 -2.78
CA ILE A 156 4.02 0.85 -1.64
C ILE A 156 3.61 2.29 -1.43
N PHE A 157 3.09 2.59 -0.24
CA PHE A 157 2.73 3.96 0.11
C PHE A 157 3.96 4.80 0.42
N GLY A 158 3.94 6.06 -0.03
CA GLY A 158 4.92 7.07 0.37
C GLY A 158 4.43 8.50 0.13
N GLY A 159 5.37 9.44 0.20
CA GLY A 159 5.09 10.87 -0.01
C GLY A 159 4.59 11.63 1.22
N ASP A 160 4.16 10.94 2.28
CA ASP A 160 3.89 11.50 3.60
C ASP A 160 4.23 10.45 4.67
N ILE A 161 4.21 10.81 5.96
CA ILE A 161 4.49 9.92 7.11
C ILE A 161 3.58 8.67 7.05
N PHE A 162 2.30 8.87 6.74
CA PHE A 162 1.27 7.84 6.60
C PHE A 162 0.17 8.37 5.66
N PRO A 163 -0.72 7.52 5.11
CA PRO A 163 -1.87 8.01 4.36
C PRO A 163 -2.67 9.07 5.09
N SER A 164 -3.47 9.82 4.34
CA SER A 164 -4.40 10.80 4.88
C SER A 164 -5.28 10.20 5.97
N TYR A 165 -5.59 10.99 6.99
CA TYR A 165 -6.52 10.58 8.05
C TYR A 165 -7.99 10.83 7.67
N ILE A 166 -8.23 11.53 6.56
CA ILE A 166 -9.56 11.87 6.06
C ILE A 166 -10.10 10.75 5.17
N HIS A 167 -9.22 10.17 4.34
CA HIS A 167 -9.57 9.11 3.39
C HIS A 167 -8.67 7.91 3.62
N ASN A 168 -9.27 6.73 3.81
CA ASN A 168 -8.51 5.49 3.86
C ASN A 168 -8.12 5.11 2.42
N ILE A 169 -6.83 5.06 2.14
CA ILE A 169 -6.33 4.82 0.77
C ILE A 169 -6.74 3.45 0.24
N ALA A 170 -7.00 2.46 1.11
CA ALA A 170 -7.49 1.16 0.69
C ALA A 170 -8.93 1.21 0.16
N HIS A 171 -9.71 2.23 0.52
CA HIS A 171 -11.08 2.41 0.02
C HIS A 171 -11.11 2.79 -1.45
N SER A 172 -10.14 3.54 -1.95
CA SER A 172 -10.01 3.79 -3.40
C SER A 172 -9.19 2.70 -4.08
N SER A 173 -8.04 2.37 -3.49
CA SER A 173 -7.02 1.56 -4.16
C SER A 173 -7.20 0.04 -4.06
N GLY A 174 -7.91 -0.42 -3.04
CA GLY A 174 -8.09 -1.85 -2.73
C GLY A 174 -8.96 -2.63 -3.73
N LEU A 175 -9.59 -1.93 -4.69
CA LEU A 175 -10.35 -2.54 -5.79
C LEU A 175 -9.45 -3.14 -6.88
N TYR A 176 -8.25 -2.60 -7.07
CA TYR A 176 -7.36 -2.99 -8.16
C TYR A 176 -5.98 -3.44 -7.67
N ILE A 177 -5.49 -2.88 -6.56
CA ILE A 177 -4.27 -3.36 -5.88
C ILE A 177 -4.60 -4.55 -5.00
N ASP A 178 -3.78 -5.60 -4.99
CA ASP A 178 -3.95 -6.76 -4.11
C ASP A 178 -3.53 -6.47 -2.68
N THR A 179 -2.35 -5.88 -2.52
CA THR A 179 -1.75 -5.62 -1.22
C THR A 179 -1.17 -4.21 -1.20
N ILE A 180 -1.59 -3.41 -0.24
CA ILE A 180 -1.05 -2.08 0.03
C ILE A 180 -0.07 -2.18 1.19
N ILE A 181 1.19 -1.85 0.95
CA ILE A 181 2.22 -1.83 1.98
C ILE A 181 2.33 -0.41 2.50
N LEU A 182 1.93 -0.24 3.75
CA LEU A 182 1.99 1.02 4.45
C LEU A 182 3.24 1.06 5.34
N PRO A 183 3.96 2.19 5.38
CA PRO A 183 5.08 2.37 6.28
C PRO A 183 4.59 2.39 7.74
N ASP A 184 5.42 1.99 8.69
CA ASP A 184 5.13 2.26 10.10
C ASP A 184 5.27 3.76 10.44
N PRO A 185 4.17 4.47 10.74
CA PRO A 185 4.25 5.87 11.09
C PRO A 185 4.88 6.14 12.46
N LEU A 186 4.88 5.18 13.38
CA LEU A 186 5.51 5.35 14.69
C LEU A 186 7.02 5.44 14.52
N LEU A 187 7.61 4.53 13.74
CA LEU A 187 9.05 4.52 13.46
C LEU A 187 9.49 5.81 12.77
N ARG A 188 8.73 6.28 11.78
CA ARG A 188 9.01 7.57 11.12
C ARG A 188 8.94 8.74 12.09
N SER A 189 7.95 8.73 12.98
CA SER A 189 7.75 9.79 13.98
C SER A 189 8.86 9.86 15.02
N CYS A 190 9.63 8.77 15.24
CA CYS A 190 10.79 8.78 16.15
C CYS A 190 11.82 9.85 15.77
N THR A 191 11.95 10.18 14.47
CA THR A 191 12.86 11.25 14.03
C THR A 191 12.50 12.64 14.56
N PHE A 192 11.22 12.85 14.93
CA PHE A 192 10.76 14.12 15.48
C PHE A 192 11.14 14.31 16.94
N PHE A 193 11.39 13.23 17.67
CA PHE A 193 11.56 13.24 19.12
C PHE A 193 12.73 14.14 19.57
N LYS A 194 13.78 14.20 18.75
CA LYS A 194 14.96 15.06 18.97
C LYS A 194 14.94 16.34 18.14
N ALA A 195 14.10 16.41 17.11
CA ALA A 195 14.08 17.51 16.14
C ALA A 195 13.08 18.64 16.48
N MET A 196 12.09 18.38 17.33
CA MET A 196 11.05 19.37 17.67
C MET A 196 10.60 19.28 19.14
N PRO A 197 9.89 20.31 19.66
CA PRO A 197 9.30 20.27 21.00
C PRO A 197 8.42 19.04 21.23
N ALA A 198 8.42 18.53 22.46
CA ALA A 198 7.82 17.23 22.78
C ALA A 198 6.30 17.18 22.57
N ASP A 199 5.59 18.27 22.83
CA ASP A 199 4.16 18.43 22.54
C ASP A 199 3.89 18.27 21.04
N ARG A 200 4.70 18.92 20.19
CA ARG A 200 4.57 18.82 18.73
C ARG A 200 4.96 17.43 18.21
N ALA A 201 6.03 16.83 18.75
CA ALA A 201 6.42 15.46 18.41
C ALA A 201 5.31 14.47 18.78
N PHE A 202 4.74 14.62 19.97
CA PHE A 202 3.64 13.80 20.47
C PHE A 202 2.35 13.98 19.67
N TYR A 203 2.07 15.19 19.18
CA TYR A 203 0.97 15.45 18.24
C TYR A 203 1.10 14.58 16.98
N TYR A 204 2.26 14.59 16.30
CA TYR A 204 2.46 13.80 15.08
C TYR A 204 2.37 12.30 15.36
N LEU A 205 3.03 11.84 16.42
CA LEU A 205 2.97 10.44 16.85
C LEU A 205 1.52 9.99 17.06
N SER A 206 0.77 10.74 17.88
CA SER A 206 -0.62 10.41 18.23
C SER A 206 -1.54 10.44 17.01
N LYS A 207 -1.43 11.48 16.17
CA LYS A 207 -2.24 11.63 14.96
C LYS A 207 -2.08 10.41 14.05
N HIS A 208 -0.83 10.01 13.80
CA HIS A 208 -0.58 8.91 12.86
C HIS A 208 -0.76 7.53 13.49
N ALA A 209 -0.56 7.35 14.80
CA ALA A 209 -0.90 6.12 15.51
C ALA A 209 -2.41 5.84 15.48
N LEU A 210 -3.22 6.87 15.75
CA LEU A 210 -4.68 6.80 15.64
C LEU A 210 -5.13 6.51 14.21
N ASN A 211 -4.44 7.10 13.22
CA ASN A 211 -4.73 6.79 11.83
C ASN A 211 -4.38 5.35 11.46
N ALA A 212 -3.22 4.84 11.91
CA ALA A 212 -2.82 3.45 11.68
C ALA A 212 -3.85 2.45 12.25
N LEU A 213 -4.41 2.72 13.44
CA LEU A 213 -5.47 1.90 14.02
C LEU A 213 -6.73 1.78 13.13
N GLN A 214 -6.99 2.75 12.25
CA GLN A 214 -8.09 2.65 11.27
C GLN A 214 -7.87 1.55 10.22
N TYR A 215 -6.65 1.07 10.04
CA TYR A 215 -6.31 0.01 9.07
C TYR A 215 -6.30 -1.39 9.70
N LYS A 216 -6.53 -1.51 11.02
CA LYS A 216 -6.42 -2.77 11.76
C LYS A 216 -7.30 -3.88 11.17
N ASP A 217 -8.56 -3.57 10.85
CA ASP A 217 -9.50 -4.56 10.34
C ASP A 217 -9.09 -5.07 8.94
N LEU A 218 -8.51 -4.21 8.10
CA LEU A 218 -7.99 -4.58 6.78
C LEU A 218 -6.70 -5.39 6.87
N ALA A 219 -5.80 -5.01 7.78
CA ALA A 219 -4.51 -5.67 7.93
C ALA A 219 -4.61 -7.04 8.62
N LEU A 220 -5.61 -7.23 9.49
CA LEU A 220 -5.89 -8.49 10.17
C LEU A 220 -7.03 -9.30 9.53
N ALA A 221 -7.48 -8.89 8.34
CA ALA A 221 -8.53 -9.58 7.60
C ALA A 221 -8.12 -11.02 7.29
N ASP A 222 -9.04 -11.95 7.54
CA ASP A 222 -8.85 -13.37 7.22
C ASP A 222 -9.14 -13.61 5.73
N VAL A 223 -8.12 -13.39 4.90
CA VAL A 223 -8.15 -13.49 3.43
C VAL A 223 -6.84 -14.11 2.92
N ASP A 224 -6.88 -14.79 1.78
CA ASP A 224 -5.70 -15.50 1.23
C ASP A 224 -4.53 -14.56 0.89
N VAL A 225 -4.84 -13.38 0.33
CA VAL A 225 -3.87 -12.33 0.02
C VAL A 225 -4.17 -11.13 0.92
N PRO A 226 -3.24 -10.69 1.79
CA PRO A 226 -3.46 -9.60 2.72
C PRO A 226 -3.75 -8.29 1.99
N ILE A 227 -4.77 -7.55 2.43
CA ILE A 227 -5.18 -6.29 1.81
C ILE A 227 -4.19 -5.18 2.15
N VAL A 228 -3.80 -5.11 3.43
CA VAL A 228 -2.88 -4.11 3.97
C VAL A 228 -1.79 -4.81 4.77
N ILE A 229 -0.55 -4.36 4.62
CA ILE A 229 0.58 -4.77 5.44
C ILE A 229 1.25 -3.52 5.98
N ILE A 230 1.42 -3.43 7.29
CA ILE A 230 2.33 -2.46 7.90
C ILE A 230 3.74 -3.04 7.86
N ALA A 231 4.66 -2.30 7.23
CA ALA A 231 6.07 -2.66 7.15
C ALA A 231 6.93 -1.47 7.60
N PRO A 232 8.03 -1.70 8.33
CA PRO A 232 8.96 -0.65 8.66
C PRO A 232 9.78 -0.27 7.44
N ASP A 233 10.19 0.99 7.40
CA ASP A 233 11.13 1.46 6.41
C ASP A 233 12.56 1.10 6.84
N SER A 234 13.26 0.34 6.00
CA SER A 234 14.66 -0.06 6.26
C SER A 234 15.58 1.15 6.50
N THR A 235 15.29 2.27 5.84
CA THR A 235 16.02 3.55 5.97
C THR A 235 16.10 4.05 7.42
N TYR A 236 15.09 3.76 8.25
CA TYR A 236 15.05 4.20 9.65
C TYR A 236 15.51 3.11 10.65
N LEU A 237 15.64 1.86 10.19
CA LEU A 237 16.16 0.74 10.99
C LEU A 237 17.69 0.62 10.90
N ASP A 238 18.26 0.85 9.71
CA ASP A 238 19.70 0.83 9.48
C ASP A 238 20.34 2.14 9.98
N GLU A 239 21.42 2.01 10.75
CA GLU A 239 22.22 3.14 11.23
C GLU A 239 22.74 4.02 10.09
N ASN A 240 23.03 3.43 8.93
CA ASN A 240 23.54 4.14 7.75
C ASN A 240 22.48 4.42 6.67
N GLY A 241 21.22 4.01 6.91
CA GLY A 241 20.17 4.07 5.88
C GLY A 241 19.92 5.49 5.37
N TRP A 242 19.91 6.46 6.27
CA TRP A 242 19.73 7.88 5.94
C TRP A 242 20.87 8.46 5.10
N ASP A 243 22.11 8.14 5.44
CA ASP A 243 23.29 8.63 4.71
C ASP A 243 23.34 8.04 3.30
N ILE A 244 23.04 6.75 3.17
CA ILE A 244 22.92 6.09 1.87
C ILE A 244 21.83 6.78 1.03
N LEU A 245 20.64 6.98 1.61
CA LEU A 245 19.53 7.63 0.90
C LEU A 245 19.88 9.07 0.49
N SER A 246 20.55 9.82 1.37
CA SER A 246 20.99 11.19 1.08
C SER A 246 21.97 11.19 -0.10
N ASN A 247 22.97 10.33 -0.07
CA ASN A 247 24.00 10.21 -1.10
C ASN A 247 23.41 9.85 -2.46
N VAL A 248 22.50 8.87 -2.54
CA VAL A 248 21.87 8.51 -3.83
C VAL A 248 20.93 9.59 -4.35
N SER A 249 20.38 10.45 -3.47
CA SER A 249 19.46 11.52 -3.85
C SER A 249 20.15 12.77 -4.37
N GLN A 250 21.45 12.97 -4.12
CA GLN A 250 22.19 14.19 -4.49
C GLN A 250 22.09 14.54 -5.98
N GLN A 251 22.09 13.55 -6.87
CA GLN A 251 22.00 13.77 -8.31
C GLN A 251 20.62 14.31 -8.73
N ASN A 252 19.54 13.79 -8.15
CA ASN A 252 18.19 14.31 -8.42
C ASN A 252 17.99 15.68 -7.78
N VAL A 253 18.53 15.93 -6.58
CA VAL A 253 18.52 17.26 -5.93
C VAL A 253 19.22 18.29 -6.81
N THR A 254 20.42 17.96 -7.30
CA THR A 254 21.19 18.81 -8.22
C THR A 254 20.40 19.10 -9.49
N SER A 255 19.79 18.08 -10.09
CA SER A 255 18.96 18.22 -11.29
C SER A 255 17.75 19.13 -11.04
N HIS A 256 17.10 18.98 -9.89
CA HIS A 256 15.95 19.79 -9.51
C HIS A 256 16.31 21.27 -9.34
N ILE A 257 17.38 21.56 -8.60
CA ILE A 257 17.87 22.92 -8.36
C ILE A 257 18.32 23.57 -9.68
N ASN A 258 19.04 22.83 -10.52
CA ASN A 258 19.43 23.31 -11.85
C ASN A 258 18.22 23.70 -12.71
N LYS A 259 17.14 22.91 -12.69
CA LYS A 259 15.90 23.23 -13.43
C LYS A 259 15.15 24.41 -12.81
N MET A 260 15.01 24.44 -11.48
CA MET A 260 14.30 25.51 -10.76
C MET A 260 14.92 26.89 -11.00
N PHE A 261 16.25 26.98 -10.96
CA PHE A 261 16.98 28.24 -11.13
C PHE A 261 17.49 28.48 -12.57
N ASN A 262 17.32 27.50 -13.47
CA ASN A 262 17.91 27.50 -14.82
C ASN A 262 19.44 27.74 -14.79
N LYS A 263 20.13 26.96 -13.95
CA LYS A 263 21.57 27.00 -13.72
C LYS A 263 22.20 25.64 -14.00
N ARG A 264 23.53 25.59 -14.02
CA ARG A 264 24.30 24.36 -14.22
C ARG A 264 25.35 24.21 -13.13
N TYR A 265 24.91 23.70 -11.98
CA TYR A 265 25.77 23.26 -10.90
C TYR A 265 26.18 21.81 -11.12
N SER A 266 27.44 21.51 -10.80
CA SER A 266 28.02 20.16 -10.90
C SER A 266 28.25 19.53 -9.52
N THR A 267 28.26 20.31 -8.44
CA THR A 267 28.51 19.85 -7.07
C THR A 267 27.53 20.46 -6.07
N THR A 268 27.32 19.77 -4.95
CA THR A 268 26.48 20.25 -3.84
C THR A 268 27.05 21.53 -3.22
N GLU A 269 28.38 21.67 -3.16
CA GLU A 269 29.05 22.89 -2.66
C GLU A 269 28.66 24.13 -3.48
N GLN A 270 28.61 24.04 -4.81
CA GLN A 270 28.20 25.16 -5.67
C GLN A 270 26.73 25.55 -5.45
N ILE A 271 25.88 24.57 -5.13
CA ILE A 271 24.48 24.79 -4.79
C ILE A 271 24.37 25.48 -3.44
N GLU A 272 25.11 25.00 -2.44
CA GLU A 272 25.12 25.59 -1.11
C GLU A 272 25.60 27.05 -1.14
N ASP A 273 26.71 27.33 -1.82
CA ASP A 273 27.23 28.69 -2.01
C ASP A 273 26.19 29.62 -2.67
N PHE A 274 25.49 29.12 -3.69
CA PHE A 274 24.43 29.88 -4.35
C PHE A 274 23.24 30.16 -3.42
N LEU A 275 22.77 29.14 -2.69
CA LEU A 275 21.64 29.27 -1.77
C LEU A 275 21.98 30.17 -0.57
N GLN A 276 23.21 30.16 -0.08
CA GLN A 276 23.67 31.08 0.98
C GLN A 276 23.57 32.55 0.56
N GLY A 277 23.68 32.85 -0.73
CA GLY A 277 23.51 34.21 -1.28
C GLY A 277 22.05 34.69 -1.35
N ILE A 278 21.07 33.84 -1.04
CA ILE A 278 19.64 34.19 -1.04
C ILE A 278 19.23 34.50 0.40
N HIS A 279 18.97 35.79 0.69
CA HIS A 279 18.72 36.26 2.05
C HIS A 279 17.25 36.56 2.33
N THR A 280 16.49 37.00 1.33
CA THR A 280 15.09 37.42 1.49
C THR A 280 14.14 36.65 0.56
N THR A 281 12.83 36.71 0.87
CA THR A 281 11.78 36.19 -0.02
C THR A 281 11.82 36.85 -1.39
N GLU A 282 12.14 38.14 -1.46
CA GLU A 282 12.28 38.87 -2.72
C GLU A 282 13.48 38.37 -3.54
N ASP A 283 14.62 38.11 -2.89
CA ASP A 283 15.80 37.52 -3.55
C ASP A 283 15.48 36.14 -4.13
N LEU A 284 14.76 35.32 -3.36
CA LEU A 284 14.36 34.00 -3.77
C LEU A 284 13.45 34.05 -5.01
N LEU A 285 12.40 34.87 -4.96
CA LEU A 285 11.44 35.03 -6.05
C LEU A 285 12.12 35.53 -7.34
N LYS A 286 13.07 36.47 -7.23
CA LYS A 286 13.86 36.96 -8.37
C LYS A 286 14.79 35.91 -8.96
N SER A 287 15.26 34.97 -8.12
CA SER A 287 16.21 33.95 -8.53
C SER A 287 15.55 32.77 -9.23
N ILE A 288 14.31 32.41 -8.85
CA ILE A 288 13.59 31.27 -9.43
C ILE A 288 13.22 31.56 -10.89
N ASN A 289 13.61 30.65 -11.78
CA ASN A 289 13.25 30.71 -13.19
C ASN A 289 11.96 29.94 -13.49
N ASP A 290 11.79 28.76 -12.89
CA ASP A 290 10.58 27.93 -13.02
C ASP A 290 9.86 27.82 -11.67
N THR A 291 8.85 28.66 -11.47
CA THR A 291 8.06 28.71 -10.23
C THR A 291 7.25 27.44 -9.99
N ASN A 292 6.95 26.65 -11.02
CA ASN A 292 6.22 25.38 -10.86
C ASN A 292 7.07 24.31 -10.19
N ARG A 293 8.40 24.50 -10.09
CA ARG A 293 9.31 23.60 -9.39
C ARG A 293 9.36 23.84 -7.88
N LEU A 294 8.77 24.93 -7.40
CA LEU A 294 8.66 25.22 -5.97
C LEU A 294 7.21 25.01 -5.51
N LEU A 295 6.99 23.94 -4.74
CA LEU A 295 5.66 23.56 -4.27
C LEU A 295 5.56 23.59 -2.75
N PHE A 296 4.42 24.10 -2.27
CA PHE A 296 4.06 24.13 -0.86
C PHE A 296 2.80 23.30 -0.60
N ASP A 297 2.15 23.52 0.54
CA ASP A 297 0.91 22.83 0.90
C ASP A 297 -0.20 23.17 -0.10
N THR A 298 -0.91 22.14 -0.55
CA THR A 298 -2.06 22.27 -1.47
C THR A 298 -3.16 23.18 -0.93
N ALA A 299 -3.29 23.32 0.38
CA ALA A 299 -4.23 24.23 1.02
C ALA A 299 -3.93 25.72 0.73
N TRP A 300 -2.73 26.04 0.27
CA TRP A 300 -2.29 27.42 0.00
C TRP A 300 -2.25 27.75 -1.49
N THR A 301 -2.75 26.86 -2.35
CA THR A 301 -2.71 27.03 -3.82
C THR A 301 -3.40 28.30 -4.34
N ASN A 302 -4.37 28.84 -3.60
CA ASN A 302 -5.04 30.09 -3.92
C ASN A 302 -4.29 31.34 -3.45
N GLU A 303 -3.21 31.18 -2.67
CA GLU A 303 -2.39 32.28 -2.16
C GLU A 303 -1.25 32.60 -3.16
N PRO A 304 -0.88 33.88 -3.34
CA PRO A 304 0.33 34.24 -4.07
C PRO A 304 1.58 33.54 -3.51
N LEU A 305 2.51 33.16 -4.39
CA LEU A 305 3.72 32.40 -4.01
C LEU A 305 4.52 33.06 -2.88
N GLU A 306 4.59 34.39 -2.86
CA GLU A 306 5.24 35.16 -1.78
C GLU A 306 4.64 34.85 -0.40
N LEU A 307 3.31 34.82 -0.30
CA LEU A 307 2.60 34.50 0.95
C LEU A 307 2.80 33.04 1.35
N GLN A 308 2.82 32.12 0.37
CA GLN A 308 3.13 30.72 0.63
C GLN A 308 4.54 30.55 1.22
N ILE A 309 5.54 31.25 0.68
CA ILE A 309 6.92 31.24 1.20
C ILE A 309 6.97 31.79 2.63
N GLN A 310 6.35 32.95 2.88
CA GLN A 310 6.33 33.55 4.22
C GLN A 310 5.70 32.61 5.26
N ARG A 311 4.59 31.95 4.89
CA ARG A 311 3.92 30.99 5.76
C ARG A 311 4.74 29.73 6.00
N TRP A 312 5.40 29.22 4.97
CA TRP A 312 6.32 28.10 5.09
C TRP A 312 7.48 28.41 6.06
N GLN A 313 8.08 29.60 5.96
CA GLN A 313 9.15 30.03 6.89
C GLN A 313 8.67 30.03 8.35
N GLN A 314 7.46 30.52 8.60
CA GLN A 314 6.87 30.55 9.95
C GLN A 314 6.57 29.15 10.51
N ASN A 315 6.36 28.16 9.65
CA ASN A 315 6.03 26.79 10.05
C ASN A 315 7.26 25.89 10.26
N ASN A 316 8.44 26.31 9.78
CA ASN A 316 9.68 25.55 9.94
C ASN A 316 10.08 25.37 11.42
N PRO A 317 10.78 24.28 11.79
CA PRO A 317 11.38 24.15 13.12
C PRO A 317 12.35 25.30 13.43
N VAL A 318 12.46 25.69 14.71
CA VAL A 318 13.29 26.85 15.14
C VAL A 318 14.74 26.78 14.62
N HIS A 319 15.34 25.59 14.62
CA HIS A 319 16.71 25.41 14.10
C HIS A 319 16.82 25.65 12.59
N VAL A 320 15.77 25.35 11.81
CA VAL A 320 15.69 25.66 10.38
C VAL A 320 15.33 27.13 10.15
N GLN A 321 14.45 27.71 10.99
CA GLN A 321 14.10 29.14 10.91
C GLN A 321 15.31 30.05 11.09
N ASN A 322 16.26 29.63 11.94
CA ASN A 322 17.51 30.36 12.16
C ASN A 322 18.50 30.24 10.98
N SER A 323 18.22 29.40 9.98
CA SER A 323 18.99 29.34 8.75
C SER A 323 18.47 30.36 7.72
N GLY A 324 19.34 30.90 6.87
CA GLY A 324 18.93 31.80 5.78
C GLY A 324 17.93 31.13 4.83
N ILE A 325 17.04 31.91 4.19
CA ILE A 325 15.93 31.38 3.38
C ILE A 325 16.39 30.43 2.26
N GLY A 326 17.54 30.68 1.63
CA GLY A 326 18.08 29.76 0.63
C GLY A 326 18.48 28.39 1.22
N ASN A 327 19.05 28.35 2.43
CA ASN A 327 19.36 27.08 3.11
C ASN A 327 18.08 26.35 3.51
N GLN A 328 17.05 27.07 3.96
CA GLN A 328 15.73 26.48 4.23
C GLN A 328 15.17 25.80 2.97
N LEU A 329 15.31 26.44 1.80
CA LEU A 329 14.87 25.89 0.52
C LEU A 329 15.68 24.64 0.16
N GLY A 330 17.00 24.69 0.35
CA GLY A 330 17.88 23.53 0.18
C GLY A 330 17.39 22.33 0.98
N PHE A 331 17.12 22.52 2.28
CA PHE A 331 16.60 21.46 3.14
C PHE A 331 15.24 20.92 2.67
N GLN A 332 14.33 21.79 2.22
CA GLN A 332 13.03 21.38 1.67
C GLN A 332 13.20 20.50 0.43
N VAL A 333 14.02 20.95 -0.54
CA VAL A 333 14.26 20.23 -1.79
C VAL A 333 14.91 18.89 -1.53
N VAL A 334 15.95 18.85 -0.69
CA VAL A 334 16.64 17.62 -0.29
C VAL A 334 15.65 16.66 0.34
N GLY A 335 14.88 17.10 1.34
CA GLY A 335 13.91 16.25 2.04
C GLY A 335 12.84 15.67 1.10
N ARG A 336 12.26 16.49 0.21
CA ARG A 336 11.23 16.03 -0.75
C ARG A 336 11.79 15.07 -1.79
N MET A 337 12.99 15.31 -2.28
CA MET A 337 13.63 14.41 -3.27
C MET A 337 14.08 13.09 -2.63
N MET A 338 14.56 13.13 -1.38
CA MET A 338 14.87 11.92 -0.61
C MET A 338 13.62 11.08 -0.38
N GLN A 339 12.47 11.68 -0.06
CA GLN A 339 11.20 10.94 0.07
C GLN A 339 10.80 10.23 -1.23
N ALA A 340 10.96 10.89 -2.39
CA ALA A 340 10.68 10.26 -3.69
C ALA A 340 11.65 9.11 -3.98
N ASN A 341 12.94 9.27 -3.65
CA ASN A 341 13.95 8.22 -3.80
C ASN A 341 13.69 7.02 -2.88
N ASP A 342 13.37 7.27 -1.62
CA ASP A 342 13.01 6.23 -0.64
C ASP A 342 11.81 5.41 -1.12
N LEU A 343 10.76 6.07 -1.62
CA LEU A 343 9.58 5.39 -2.15
C LEU A 343 9.94 4.47 -3.33
N VAL A 344 10.77 4.92 -4.27
CA VAL A 344 11.23 4.09 -5.39
C VAL A 344 12.09 2.93 -4.90
N ALA A 345 13.00 3.15 -3.95
CA ALA A 345 13.83 2.10 -3.38
C ALA A 345 13.00 1.02 -2.68
N ARG A 346 12.02 1.41 -1.86
CA ARG A 346 11.10 0.47 -1.19
C ARG A 346 10.19 -0.26 -2.20
N SER A 347 9.76 0.43 -3.25
CA SER A 347 9.01 -0.18 -4.36
C SER A 347 9.81 -1.30 -5.04
N LEU A 348 11.10 -1.08 -5.28
CA LEU A 348 12.00 -2.12 -5.79
C LEU A 348 12.23 -3.26 -4.78
N GLN A 349 12.37 -2.94 -3.48
CA GLN A 349 12.59 -3.93 -2.43
C GLN A 349 11.46 -4.96 -2.32
N PHE A 350 10.22 -4.50 -2.51
CA PHE A 350 9.00 -5.28 -2.39
C PHE A 350 8.39 -5.68 -3.75
N ASP A 351 9.05 -5.35 -4.85
CA ASP A 351 8.56 -5.62 -6.21
C ASP A 351 7.11 -5.13 -6.41
N GLY A 352 6.90 -3.86 -6.05
CA GLY A 352 5.62 -3.18 -6.08
C GLY A 352 5.69 -1.81 -6.76
N THR A 353 4.53 -1.18 -6.93
CA THR A 353 4.41 0.15 -7.54
C THR A 353 4.18 1.24 -6.50
N PRO A 354 4.78 2.44 -6.65
CA PRO A 354 4.47 3.58 -5.80
C PRO A 354 2.97 3.93 -5.78
N ILE A 355 2.46 4.30 -4.61
CA ILE A 355 1.17 4.97 -4.43
C ILE A 355 1.33 6.17 -3.49
N ILE A 356 0.73 7.30 -3.85
CA ILE A 356 0.82 8.57 -3.12
C ILE A 356 -0.57 9.21 -3.13
N ASP A 357 -1.05 9.69 -1.97
CA ASP A 357 -2.30 10.46 -1.83
C ASP A 357 -2.06 11.96 -1.56
N ALA A 358 -0.79 12.39 -1.59
CA ALA A 358 -0.35 13.77 -1.43
C ALA A 358 0.09 14.38 -2.79
N PRO A 359 -0.64 15.36 -3.35
CA PRO A 359 -0.37 15.90 -4.69
C PRO A 359 1.04 16.49 -4.86
N THR A 360 1.56 17.20 -3.86
CA THR A 360 2.92 17.77 -3.90
C THR A 360 3.96 16.66 -4.01
N SER A 361 3.85 15.61 -3.20
CA SER A 361 4.79 14.49 -3.21
C SER A 361 4.70 13.66 -4.49
N TRP A 362 3.51 13.54 -5.06
CA TRP A 362 3.33 12.94 -6.39
C TRP A 362 4.12 13.70 -7.47
N GLN A 363 4.06 15.02 -7.45
CA GLN A 363 4.79 15.83 -8.41
C GLN A 363 6.32 15.69 -8.27
N TYR A 364 6.83 15.54 -7.04
CA TYR A 364 8.25 15.24 -6.81
C TYR A 364 8.65 13.86 -7.35
N LEU A 365 7.78 12.85 -7.25
CA LEU A 365 8.02 11.54 -7.86
C LEU A 365 8.12 11.64 -9.39
N LEU A 366 7.22 12.40 -10.03
CA LEU A 366 7.27 12.64 -11.48
C LEU A 366 8.57 13.35 -11.91
N TRP A 367 9.04 14.32 -11.13
CA TRP A 367 10.30 15.00 -11.41
C TRP A 367 11.52 14.11 -11.22
N LYS A 368 11.54 13.28 -10.18
CA LYS A 368 12.58 12.27 -10.00
C LYS A 368 12.69 11.41 -11.27
N TYR A 369 11.56 10.89 -11.73
CA TYR A 369 11.47 10.09 -12.95
C TYR A 369 11.93 10.83 -14.21
N GLU A 370 11.55 12.09 -14.37
CA GLU A 370 12.06 12.96 -15.44
C GLU A 370 13.59 13.06 -15.40
N TYR A 371 14.19 13.19 -14.20
CA TYR A 371 15.63 13.35 -14.04
C TYR A 371 16.39 12.05 -14.27
N ASP A 372 15.89 10.91 -13.80
CA ASP A 372 16.52 9.60 -14.03
C ASP A 372 16.56 9.25 -15.52
N ALA A 373 15.47 9.55 -16.25
CA ALA A 373 15.39 9.34 -17.69
C ALA A 373 16.44 10.17 -18.47
N GLN A 374 16.70 11.40 -18.04
CA GLN A 374 17.72 12.27 -18.65
C GLN A 374 19.15 11.78 -18.36
N GLN A 375 19.35 11.01 -17.29
CA GLN A 375 20.66 10.52 -16.85
C GLN A 375 21.02 9.13 -17.43
N ASN A 376 20.16 8.53 -18.26
CA ASN A 376 20.29 7.14 -18.74
C ASN A 376 20.41 6.10 -17.62
N THR A 377 20.00 6.45 -16.40
CA THR A 377 20.02 5.58 -15.22
C THR A 377 18.77 4.70 -15.27
N ARG A 378 18.80 3.68 -16.14
CA ARG A 378 17.68 2.78 -16.51
C ARG A 378 16.47 3.47 -17.17
N PRO A 379 16.21 3.21 -18.46
CA PRO A 379 14.91 3.43 -19.06
C PRO A 379 13.97 2.23 -18.78
N GLU A 380 12.65 2.43 -18.82
CA GLU A 380 11.57 1.41 -18.86
C GLU A 380 10.88 0.93 -17.56
N LEU A 381 10.89 1.69 -16.45
CA LEU A 381 9.87 1.50 -15.38
C LEU A 381 8.85 2.64 -15.29
N LEU A 382 9.12 3.75 -15.99
CA LEU A 382 8.07 4.68 -16.37
C LEU A 382 7.31 4.05 -17.52
N THR A 383 5.99 3.88 -17.38
CA THR A 383 5.05 4.64 -18.23
C THR A 383 3.59 4.31 -17.98
N LYS A 384 3.22 3.09 -17.56
CA LYS A 384 1.80 2.70 -17.51
C LYS A 384 1.32 2.42 -16.08
N ASP A 385 1.90 1.48 -15.37
CA ASP A 385 1.36 1.02 -14.07
C ASP A 385 1.39 2.08 -12.97
N VAL A 386 2.43 2.93 -12.94
CA VAL A 386 2.52 4.04 -11.98
C VAL A 386 1.49 5.14 -12.29
N LEU A 387 1.31 5.46 -13.58
CA LEU A 387 0.30 6.43 -14.01
C LEU A 387 -1.11 5.89 -13.76
N VAL A 388 -1.36 4.62 -14.08
CA VAL A 388 -2.61 3.92 -13.80
C VAL A 388 -2.88 3.89 -12.30
N SER A 389 -1.92 3.46 -11.47
CA SER A 389 -2.07 3.38 -10.02
C SER A 389 -2.46 4.74 -9.43
N ASN A 390 -1.81 5.83 -9.86
CA ASN A 390 -2.15 7.17 -9.41
C ASN A 390 -3.49 7.68 -9.97
N ALA A 391 -3.78 7.46 -11.25
CA ALA A 391 -5.06 7.81 -11.84
C ALA A 391 -6.19 7.18 -11.02
N LEU A 392 -6.10 5.86 -10.77
CA LEU A 392 -7.07 5.08 -10.00
C LEU A 392 -7.16 5.51 -8.52
N THR A 393 -6.05 5.90 -7.88
CA THR A 393 -6.05 6.41 -6.50
C THR A 393 -6.84 7.71 -6.37
N ASN A 394 -6.82 8.53 -7.43
CA ASN A 394 -7.53 9.81 -7.51
C ASN A 394 -8.93 9.68 -8.12
N ILE A 395 -9.39 8.47 -8.50
CA ILE A 395 -10.75 8.27 -8.99
C ILE A 395 -11.73 8.46 -7.84
N ASN A 396 -12.48 9.55 -7.92
CA ASN A 396 -13.64 9.81 -7.07
C ASN A 396 -14.93 9.52 -7.84
N LEU A 397 -15.24 8.23 -8.05
CA LEU A 397 -16.55 7.81 -8.56
C LEU A 397 -17.49 7.61 -7.37
N PRO A 398 -18.70 8.20 -7.32
CA PRO A 398 -19.62 8.09 -6.17
C PRO A 398 -19.97 6.66 -5.73
N ILE A 399 -19.89 5.68 -6.64
CA ILE A 399 -20.14 4.25 -6.37
C ILE A 399 -18.90 3.57 -5.75
N ILE A 400 -17.70 4.08 -6.03
CA ILE A 400 -16.40 3.58 -5.54
C ILE A 400 -15.95 4.36 -4.28
N GLY A 401 -16.34 5.63 -4.15
CA GLY A 401 -15.90 6.54 -3.10
C GLY A 401 -16.49 6.28 -1.70
N ASN A 402 -17.44 5.36 -1.56
CA ASN A 402 -18.06 4.97 -0.29
C ASN A 402 -17.72 3.53 0.14
N LEU A 403 -16.58 3.02 -0.32
CA LEU A 403 -16.10 1.71 0.08
C LEU A 403 -15.79 1.67 1.59
N THR A 404 -16.26 0.61 2.25
CA THR A 404 -15.95 0.35 3.67
C THR A 404 -14.98 -0.83 3.80
N ASP A 405 -14.32 -0.96 4.95
CA ASP A 405 -13.44 -2.11 5.23
C ASP A 405 -14.19 -3.44 5.05
N THR A 406 -15.43 -3.50 5.55
CA THR A 406 -16.30 -4.68 5.40
C THR A 406 -16.59 -5.03 3.94
N SER A 407 -16.75 -4.02 3.08
CA SER A 407 -16.99 -4.20 1.65
C SER A 407 -15.76 -4.81 0.97
N ILE A 408 -14.57 -4.28 1.24
CA ILE A 408 -13.32 -4.75 0.63
C ILE A 408 -13.01 -6.17 1.09
N ILE A 409 -13.16 -6.46 2.39
CA ILE A 409 -12.94 -7.80 2.94
C ILE A 409 -13.91 -8.79 2.29
N GLN A 410 -15.18 -8.41 2.09
CA GLN A 410 -16.15 -9.29 1.42
C GLN A 410 -15.79 -9.52 -0.05
N LEU A 411 -15.38 -8.48 -0.79
CA LEU A 411 -14.94 -8.59 -2.18
C LEU A 411 -13.76 -9.57 -2.33
N ARG A 412 -12.83 -9.55 -1.37
CA ARG A 412 -11.68 -10.46 -1.31
C ARG A 412 -12.11 -11.92 -1.11
N LYS A 413 -12.98 -12.16 -0.12
CA LYS A 413 -13.45 -13.51 0.23
C LYS A 413 -14.24 -14.17 -0.90
N GLU A 414 -14.98 -13.39 -1.69
CA GLU A 414 -15.76 -13.90 -2.81
C GLU A 414 -14.95 -13.97 -4.13
N GLY A 415 -13.67 -13.56 -4.14
CA GLY A 415 -12.83 -13.58 -5.35
C GLY A 415 -13.28 -12.60 -6.44
N ALA A 416 -14.10 -11.61 -6.08
CA ALA A 416 -14.79 -10.74 -7.04
C ALA A 416 -13.84 -9.74 -7.74
N LEU A 417 -12.68 -9.43 -7.14
CA LEU A 417 -11.78 -8.38 -7.63
C LEU A 417 -11.16 -8.65 -9.00
N GLN A 418 -11.04 -9.92 -9.41
CA GLN A 418 -10.48 -10.24 -10.73
C GLN A 418 -11.35 -9.67 -11.87
N GLU A 419 -12.67 -9.74 -11.74
CA GLU A 419 -13.62 -9.20 -12.72
C GLU A 419 -13.47 -7.67 -12.84
N LEU A 420 -13.28 -6.96 -11.71
CA LEU A 420 -13.01 -5.51 -11.73
C LEU A 420 -11.68 -5.18 -12.40
N ARG A 421 -10.64 -5.99 -12.17
CA ARG A 421 -9.34 -5.79 -12.82
C ARG A 421 -9.43 -5.99 -14.32
N ASP A 422 -10.14 -7.01 -14.77
CA ASP A 422 -10.29 -7.28 -16.20
C ASP A 422 -11.02 -6.11 -16.89
N ILE A 423 -12.01 -5.52 -16.22
CA ILE A 423 -12.71 -4.30 -16.67
C ILE A 423 -11.74 -3.11 -16.74
N ILE A 424 -10.97 -2.86 -15.68
CA ILE A 424 -10.00 -1.76 -15.60
C ILE A 424 -8.89 -1.92 -16.65
N ALA A 425 -8.32 -3.12 -16.77
CA ALA A 425 -7.24 -3.46 -17.69
C ALA A 425 -7.65 -3.28 -19.16
N LYS A 426 -8.87 -3.71 -19.52
CA LYS A 426 -9.42 -3.49 -20.86
C LYS A 426 -9.51 -2.00 -21.19
N GLY A 427 -9.99 -1.18 -20.26
CA GLY A 427 -10.08 0.27 -20.44
C GLY A 427 -8.71 0.97 -20.56
N ILE A 428 -7.65 0.34 -20.04
CA ILE A 428 -6.27 0.83 -20.09
C ILE A 428 -5.56 0.43 -21.40
N ASP A 429 -5.84 -0.76 -21.94
CA ASP A 429 -5.23 -1.24 -23.19
C ASP A 429 -5.75 -0.48 -24.43
N ASP A 430 -7.01 -0.05 -24.40
CA ASP A 430 -7.62 0.80 -25.42
C ASP A 430 -6.92 2.16 -25.57
N VAL A 431 -6.27 2.65 -24.51
CA VAL A 431 -5.53 3.93 -24.48
C VAL A 431 -4.09 3.78 -24.98
N SER A 432 -3.49 2.58 -24.92
CA SER A 432 -2.06 2.38 -25.22
C SER A 432 -1.71 2.35 -26.72
N HIS A 433 -2.68 2.55 -27.60
CA HIS A 433 -2.48 2.54 -29.07
C HIS A 433 -2.37 3.94 -29.69
N SER A 434 -2.51 5.02 -28.90
CA SER A 434 -2.32 6.40 -29.34
C SER A 434 -1.01 6.97 -28.80
N THR A 435 -0.05 7.13 -29.70
CA THR A 435 1.21 7.81 -29.40
C THR A 435 0.96 9.32 -29.24
N GLU A 436 1.26 9.86 -28.05
CA GLU A 436 1.20 11.30 -27.62
C GLU A 436 0.10 11.71 -26.62
N ASP A 437 -0.60 10.79 -25.96
CA ASP A 437 -1.64 11.22 -25.01
C ASP A 437 -1.09 11.61 -23.63
N SER A 438 -1.39 12.85 -23.22
CA SER A 438 -1.10 13.37 -21.89
C SER A 438 -1.79 12.54 -20.78
N PHE A 439 -1.16 12.41 -19.61
CA PHE A 439 -1.68 11.68 -18.43
C PHE A 439 -3.15 11.97 -18.09
N ASN A 440 -3.61 13.20 -18.31
CA ASN A 440 -4.99 13.61 -18.07
C ASN A 440 -5.98 12.91 -19.02
N ILE A 441 -5.60 12.72 -20.28
CA ILE A 441 -6.40 12.01 -21.29
C ILE A 441 -6.55 10.54 -20.91
N VAL A 442 -5.45 9.89 -20.51
CA VAL A 442 -5.49 8.49 -20.01
C VAL A 442 -6.42 8.35 -18.81
N THR A 443 -6.35 9.29 -17.86
CA THR A 443 -7.18 9.29 -16.66
C THR A 443 -8.66 9.47 -17.00
N GLU A 444 -9.02 10.41 -17.87
CA GLU A 444 -10.40 10.65 -18.29
C GLU A 444 -11.02 9.45 -19.01
N HIS A 445 -10.27 8.80 -19.91
CA HIS A 445 -10.73 7.62 -20.64
C HIS A 445 -10.95 6.41 -19.71
N VAL A 446 -10.02 6.13 -18.80
CA VAL A 446 -10.19 5.06 -17.80
C VAL A 446 -11.44 5.31 -16.94
N ILE A 447 -11.66 6.56 -16.49
CA ILE A 447 -12.86 6.93 -15.72
C ILE A 447 -14.13 6.72 -16.53
N SER A 448 -14.15 7.13 -17.81
CA SER A 448 -15.33 6.99 -18.68
C SER A 448 -15.71 5.53 -18.90
N ASN A 449 -14.73 4.67 -19.20
CA ASN A 449 -14.95 3.23 -19.41
C ASN A 449 -15.46 2.54 -18.14
N LEU A 450 -14.90 2.90 -16.98
CA LEU A 450 -15.40 2.38 -15.70
C LEU A 450 -16.85 2.79 -15.49
N LYS A 451 -17.18 4.07 -15.67
CA LYS A 451 -18.53 4.59 -15.47
C LYS A 451 -19.56 3.86 -16.36
N GLU A 452 -19.24 3.60 -17.62
CA GLU A 452 -20.11 2.87 -18.53
C GLU A 452 -20.41 1.45 -18.03
N VAL A 453 -19.38 0.70 -17.62
CA VAL A 453 -19.55 -0.66 -17.09
C VAL A 453 -20.34 -0.68 -15.78
N PHE A 454 -20.07 0.27 -14.87
CA PHE A 454 -20.85 0.41 -13.63
C PHE A 454 -22.32 0.73 -13.91
N ASP A 455 -22.60 1.62 -14.87
CA ASP A 455 -23.97 1.99 -15.25
C ASP A 455 -24.72 0.81 -15.90
N GLU A 456 -24.06 0.01 -16.75
CA GLU A 456 -24.63 -1.22 -17.34
C GLU A 456 -24.94 -2.28 -16.29
N HIS A 457 -24.06 -2.49 -15.34
CA HIS A 457 -24.25 -3.49 -14.29
C HIS A 457 -25.32 -3.05 -13.29
N GLN A 458 -25.40 -1.75 -12.97
CA GLN A 458 -26.48 -1.17 -12.17
C GLN A 458 -27.84 -1.34 -12.86
N LYS A 459 -27.92 -1.16 -14.18
CA LYS A 459 -29.12 -1.47 -14.98
C LYS A 459 -29.47 -2.95 -14.89
N THR A 460 -28.50 -3.84 -15.03
CA THR A 460 -28.70 -5.30 -14.92
C THR A 460 -29.27 -5.71 -13.55
N ILE A 461 -28.76 -5.14 -12.45
CA ILE A 461 -29.31 -5.38 -11.10
C ILE A 461 -30.74 -4.86 -10.97
N ASN A 462 -31.03 -3.68 -11.50
CA ASN A 462 -32.37 -3.11 -11.48
C ASN A 462 -33.35 -3.95 -12.30
N ASP A 463 -32.95 -4.41 -13.48
CA ASP A 463 -33.71 -5.31 -14.34
C ASP A 463 -33.97 -6.65 -13.66
N LEU A 464 -32.98 -7.22 -12.97
CA LEU A 464 -33.16 -8.44 -12.17
C LEU A 464 -34.15 -8.23 -11.03
N ASN A 465 -34.08 -7.11 -10.32
CA ASN A 465 -35.05 -6.77 -9.28
C ASN A 465 -36.47 -6.60 -9.84
N ILE A 466 -36.62 -5.99 -11.01
CA ILE A 466 -37.91 -5.83 -11.70
C ILE A 466 -38.45 -7.20 -12.15
N ARG A 467 -37.60 -8.03 -12.79
CA ARG A 467 -37.95 -9.40 -13.21
C ARG A 467 -38.32 -10.27 -12.03
N GLN A 468 -37.64 -10.13 -10.90
CA GLN A 468 -37.95 -10.85 -9.66
C GLN A 468 -39.29 -10.40 -9.09
N LYS A 469 -39.54 -9.09 -8.98
CA LYS A 469 -40.85 -8.56 -8.55
C LYS A 469 -41.98 -8.99 -9.48
N LYS A 470 -41.75 -9.04 -10.80
CA LYS A 470 -42.73 -9.52 -11.78
C LYS A 470 -42.99 -11.02 -11.63
N PHE A 471 -41.93 -11.82 -11.52
CA PHE A 471 -42.04 -13.27 -11.30
C PHE A 471 -42.80 -13.58 -9.99
N TYR A 472 -42.36 -13.02 -8.87
CA TYR A 472 -42.97 -13.29 -7.56
C TYR A 472 -44.31 -12.58 -7.32
N GLY A 473 -44.57 -11.47 -8.02
CA GLY A 473 -45.73 -10.61 -7.77
C GLY A 473 -46.83 -10.63 -8.82
N LEU A 474 -46.53 -10.91 -10.10
CA LEU A 474 -47.51 -10.89 -11.20
C LEU A 474 -47.65 -12.27 -11.87
N ASP A 475 -46.56 -13.03 -12.03
CA ASP A 475 -46.57 -14.32 -12.71
C ASP A 475 -46.89 -15.51 -11.77
N LEU A 476 -46.61 -15.39 -10.46
CA LEU A 476 -47.05 -16.37 -9.44
C LEU A 476 -48.50 -16.13 -8.94
N LEU A 477 -49.08 -14.95 -9.19
CA LEU A 477 -50.47 -14.63 -8.80
C LEU A 477 -51.50 -15.63 -9.38
N PRO A 478 -51.44 -16.00 -10.67
CA PRO A 478 -52.30 -17.04 -11.23
C PRO A 478 -52.16 -18.42 -10.56
N LEU A 479 -50.95 -18.77 -10.09
CA LEU A 479 -50.66 -20.03 -9.38
C LEU A 479 -51.19 -20.03 -7.94
N LEU A 480 -51.19 -18.87 -7.27
CA LEU A 480 -51.77 -18.70 -5.93
C LEU A 480 -53.30 -18.85 -5.94
N VAL A 481 -53.97 -18.44 -7.04
CA VAL A 481 -55.42 -18.59 -7.22
C VAL A 481 -55.82 -20.03 -7.54
N SER A 482 -54.92 -20.84 -8.09
CA SER A 482 -55.20 -22.21 -8.55
C SER A 482 -54.64 -23.34 -7.65
N GLY A 483 -54.38 -23.10 -6.37
CA GLY A 483 -53.94 -24.16 -5.43
C GLY A 483 -52.41 -24.35 -5.31
N GLY A 484 -51.61 -23.33 -5.58
CA GLY A 484 -50.14 -23.37 -5.57
C GLY A 484 -49.42 -22.98 -4.26
N LEU A 485 -50.01 -23.17 -3.08
CA LEU A 485 -49.35 -22.83 -1.79
C LEU A 485 -48.08 -23.67 -1.52
N GLY A 486 -48.01 -24.91 -2.00
CA GLY A 486 -46.83 -25.77 -1.85
C GLY A 486 -45.61 -25.36 -2.67
N ILE A 487 -45.80 -24.67 -3.81
CA ILE A 487 -44.72 -24.28 -4.73
C ILE A 487 -44.03 -23.00 -4.23
N ALA A 488 -44.80 -22.04 -3.71
CA ALA A 488 -44.25 -20.83 -3.08
C ALA A 488 -43.42 -21.16 -1.83
N ALA A 489 -43.83 -22.18 -1.05
CA ALA A 489 -43.08 -22.65 0.12
C ALA A 489 -41.73 -23.28 -0.25
N ALA A 490 -41.68 -24.09 -1.32
CA ALA A 490 -40.45 -24.71 -1.81
C ALA A 490 -39.43 -23.69 -2.36
N CYS A 491 -39.90 -22.56 -2.91
CA CYS A 491 -39.04 -21.51 -3.48
C CYS A 491 -38.59 -20.43 -2.46
N THR A 492 -39.25 -20.32 -1.29
CA THR A 492 -38.98 -19.24 -0.31
C THR A 492 -38.37 -19.71 1.00
N GLY A 493 -38.38 -21.02 1.31
CA GLY A 493 -37.74 -21.59 2.50
C GLY A 493 -38.43 -21.28 3.84
N ASN A 494 -39.69 -20.80 3.83
CA ASN A 494 -40.42 -20.44 5.05
C ASN A 494 -41.28 -21.61 5.59
N PRO A 495 -40.97 -22.17 6.78
CA PRO A 495 -41.60 -23.38 7.31
C PRO A 495 -43.06 -23.21 7.77
N LEU A 496 -43.55 -21.97 7.94
CA LEU A 496 -44.93 -21.70 8.38
C LEU A 496 -45.99 -21.95 7.29
N ILE A 497 -45.59 -22.10 6.02
CA ILE A 497 -46.50 -22.20 4.86
C ILE A 497 -46.75 -23.67 4.46
N THR A 498 -46.00 -24.61 5.03
CA THR A 498 -45.95 -26.03 4.63
C THR A 498 -47.18 -26.88 5.00
N SER A 499 -48.07 -26.40 5.88
CA SER A 499 -49.12 -27.24 6.50
C SER A 499 -50.46 -27.30 5.77
N LEU A 500 -50.62 -26.64 4.62
CA LEU A 500 -51.90 -26.56 3.90
C LEU A 500 -51.71 -26.78 2.39
N ALA A 501 -51.75 -28.03 1.93
CA ALA A 501 -51.88 -28.32 0.50
C ALA A 501 -52.63 -29.62 0.25
N ALA A 502 -53.90 -29.51 -0.14
CA ALA A 502 -54.67 -30.57 -0.75
C ALA A 502 -55.51 -30.02 -1.92
N VAL A 503 -55.30 -30.61 -3.10
CA VAL A 503 -56.21 -30.68 -4.27
C VAL A 503 -56.36 -29.42 -5.16
N SER A 504 -55.70 -29.42 -6.32
CA SER A 504 -56.31 -29.72 -7.65
C SER A 504 -55.46 -29.13 -8.78
N THR A 505 -55.17 -29.96 -9.78
CA THR A 505 -54.60 -29.58 -11.08
C THR A 505 -55.72 -29.40 -12.08
N THR A 506 -55.76 -28.27 -12.79
CA THR A 506 -55.87 -28.14 -14.26
C THR A 506 -56.46 -26.78 -14.66
N VAL A 507 -55.62 -25.88 -15.17
CA VAL A 507 -56.05 -24.76 -16.05
C VAL A 507 -55.06 -24.70 -17.22
N PHE A 508 -55.59 -24.70 -18.45
CA PHE A 508 -54.83 -24.52 -19.69
C PHE A 508 -54.27 -23.08 -19.75
N GLY A 509 -52.95 -22.95 -19.88
CA GLY A 509 -52.26 -21.65 -20.05
C GLY A 509 -51.37 -21.21 -18.88
N ALA A 510 -51.36 -21.93 -17.75
CA ALA A 510 -50.37 -21.71 -16.70
C ALA A 510 -49.03 -22.40 -17.05
N PRO A 511 -47.87 -21.75 -16.86
CA PRO A 511 -46.57 -22.38 -17.06
C PRO A 511 -46.48 -23.64 -16.19
N SER A 512 -45.87 -24.70 -16.73
CA SER A 512 -45.76 -25.96 -16.00
C SER A 512 -44.96 -25.77 -14.71
N VAL A 513 -45.28 -26.54 -13.65
CA VAL A 513 -44.55 -26.48 -12.36
C VAL A 513 -43.04 -26.62 -12.57
N LYS A 514 -42.64 -27.43 -13.55
CA LYS A 514 -41.24 -27.63 -13.93
C LYS A 514 -40.59 -26.38 -14.53
N GLU A 515 -41.31 -25.60 -15.35
CA GLU A 515 -40.82 -24.34 -15.92
C GLU A 515 -40.70 -23.26 -14.85
N VAL A 516 -41.67 -23.14 -13.94
CA VAL A 516 -41.61 -22.19 -12.81
C VAL A 516 -40.44 -22.51 -11.89
N LEU A 517 -40.21 -23.79 -11.58
CA LEU A 517 -39.04 -24.22 -10.81
C LEU A 517 -37.75 -23.90 -11.55
N LYS A 518 -37.67 -24.20 -12.86
CA LYS A 518 -36.49 -23.90 -13.68
C LYS A 518 -36.20 -22.39 -13.71
N THR A 519 -37.18 -21.56 -14.05
CA THR A 519 -37.04 -20.10 -14.08
C THR A 519 -36.74 -19.51 -12.70
N GLY A 520 -37.33 -20.05 -11.62
CA GLY A 520 -37.02 -19.65 -10.25
C GLY A 520 -35.59 -20.01 -9.85
N THR A 521 -35.12 -21.22 -10.19
CA THR A 521 -33.72 -21.63 -9.97
C THR A 521 -32.73 -20.83 -10.82
N GLU A 522 -33.07 -20.52 -12.07
CA GLU A 522 -32.26 -19.67 -12.95
C GLU A 522 -32.19 -18.23 -12.42
N LEU A 523 -33.32 -17.63 -12.04
CA LEU A 523 -33.35 -16.30 -11.43
C LEU A 523 -32.59 -16.27 -10.09
N SER A 524 -32.72 -17.32 -9.26
CA SER A 524 -31.97 -17.44 -8.00
C SER A 524 -30.48 -17.59 -8.26
N LYS A 525 -30.08 -18.39 -9.25
CA LYS A 525 -28.68 -18.61 -9.62
C LYS A 525 -28.06 -17.34 -10.19
N VAL A 526 -28.72 -16.69 -11.15
CA VAL A 526 -28.30 -15.40 -11.72
C VAL A 526 -28.26 -14.33 -10.64
N ARG A 527 -29.22 -14.28 -9.71
CA ARG A 527 -29.16 -13.36 -8.57
C ARG A 527 -27.98 -13.68 -7.66
N GLN A 528 -27.71 -14.94 -7.36
CA GLN A 528 -26.58 -15.33 -6.54
C GLN A 528 -25.25 -14.95 -7.21
N GLU A 529 -25.13 -15.13 -8.53
CA GLU A 529 -23.99 -14.70 -9.33
C GLU A 529 -23.84 -13.17 -9.33
N VAL A 530 -24.91 -12.42 -9.62
CA VAL A 530 -24.88 -10.93 -9.66
C VAL A 530 -24.74 -10.30 -8.27
N THR A 531 -25.28 -10.89 -7.20
CA THR A 531 -25.12 -10.36 -5.83
C THR A 531 -23.74 -10.65 -5.23
N LYS A 532 -23.07 -11.70 -5.72
CA LYS A 532 -21.66 -11.99 -5.41
C LYS A 532 -20.69 -11.26 -6.32
N SER A 533 -21.16 -10.70 -7.43
CA SER A 533 -20.33 -9.89 -8.31
C SER A 533 -19.87 -8.61 -7.61
N PRO A 534 -18.79 -7.98 -8.10
CA PRO A 534 -18.20 -6.81 -7.46
C PRO A 534 -19.18 -5.67 -7.28
N VAL A 535 -19.92 -5.36 -8.34
CA VAL A 535 -20.91 -4.29 -8.35
C VAL A 535 -22.10 -4.62 -7.45
N GLY A 536 -22.51 -5.89 -7.36
CA GLY A 536 -23.55 -6.33 -6.43
C GLY A 536 -23.16 -6.15 -4.97
N ILE A 537 -21.90 -6.44 -4.62
CA ILE A 537 -21.34 -6.20 -3.28
C ILE A 537 -21.23 -4.69 -3.00
N LEU A 538 -20.71 -3.91 -3.96
CA LEU A 538 -20.58 -2.45 -3.85
C LEU A 538 -21.94 -1.76 -3.61
N ILE A 539 -22.96 -2.09 -4.39
CA ILE A 539 -24.31 -1.49 -4.25
C ILE A 539 -24.98 -1.86 -2.93
N LYS A 540 -24.70 -3.05 -2.39
CA LYS A 540 -25.25 -3.48 -1.10
C LYS A 540 -24.75 -2.61 0.05
N HIS A 541 -23.50 -2.17 -0.02
CA HIS A 541 -22.83 -1.41 1.04
C HIS A 541 -22.75 0.10 0.76
N SER A 542 -23.08 0.57 -0.44
CA SER A 542 -23.14 1.99 -0.79
C SER A 542 -24.42 2.71 -0.29
N ARG A 543 -25.21 2.08 0.59
CA ARG A 543 -26.52 2.57 1.05
C ARG A 543 -26.53 2.98 2.52
#